data_AF-A0A3R6W0V1-F1
#
_entry.id   AF-A0A3R6W0V1-F1
#
_cell.length_a   1.000
_cell.length_b   1.000
_cell.length_c   1.000
_cell.angle_alpha   90.00
_cell.angle_beta   90.00
_cell.angle_gamma   90.00
#
_symmetry.space_group_name_H-M   'P 1'
#
loop_
_entity.id
_entity.type
_entity.pdbx_description
1 polymer ?
#
loop_
_entity_poly.entity_id
_entity_poly.type
_entity_poly.pdbx_seq_one_letter_code
_entity_poly.pdbx_strand_id
1 'polypeptide(L)'
;MSPQTKPTSTAPLPSVDPAAAQKALDKKMKQRLYIRKMMRIYRDEHRQCREYLIKRIDELSVQLAELVRRSSVRKESSTMLSWRDVSHAIHEDLQACAGDNQGLESQVGAYRNLLGNMQRWVASSITPHTNEFMSFLGGEFHDGPDKVMFVIQQIVDDETQTKHHHHHRQRNRKFWFVQPDLSSSLEQAHHDGRVEMRPQPVGGGTYIRYIAICTQSLAQGRYFTLEEEASVFGLDLSTCPDVDKESRLTTHMTRIIWQKRWNCQKRAGDLLSQSIVAT
;
A
#
# COMPACT_ATOMS: atom_id res chain seq x y z
N MET A 1 25.97 -10.25 -108.06
CA MET A 1 25.26 -9.08 -107.52
C MET A 1 26.27 -8.01 -107.21
N SER A 2 25.95 -6.79 -107.62
CA SER A 2 26.69 -5.54 -107.46
C SER A 2 27.07 -5.21 -106.02
N PRO A 3 28.10 -4.35 -105.85
CA PRO A 3 28.50 -3.73 -104.59
C PRO A 3 27.61 -2.52 -104.27
N GLN A 4 27.67 -1.98 -103.04
CA GLN A 4 27.65 -0.53 -102.82
C GLN A 4 28.34 -0.13 -101.52
N THR A 5 29.11 0.94 -101.65
CA THR A 5 29.93 1.67 -100.70
C THR A 5 29.08 2.58 -99.81
N LYS A 6 29.56 2.86 -98.58
CA LYS A 6 29.18 4.07 -97.84
C LYS A 6 30.43 4.93 -97.66
N PRO A 7 30.35 6.25 -97.94
CA PRO A 7 31.50 7.14 -98.00
C PRO A 7 31.92 7.59 -96.59
N THR A 8 33.19 7.43 -96.27
CA THR A 8 33.77 7.93 -95.01
C THR A 8 34.09 9.41 -95.17
N SER A 9 33.15 10.24 -94.71
CA SER A 9 33.29 11.69 -94.59
C SER A 9 34.43 12.05 -93.65
N THR A 10 35.40 12.76 -94.20
CA THR A 10 36.53 13.39 -93.53
C THR A 10 36.02 14.45 -92.54
N ALA A 11 36.14 14.20 -91.25
CA ALA A 11 36.15 15.25 -90.23
C ALA A 11 37.60 15.42 -89.75
N PRO A 12 38.18 16.64 -89.76
CA PRO A 12 39.55 16.85 -89.32
C PRO A 12 39.65 16.60 -87.81
N LEU A 13 40.45 15.61 -87.42
CA LEU A 13 40.94 15.47 -86.05
C LEU A 13 41.82 16.71 -85.75
N PRO A 14 41.62 17.40 -84.63
CA PRO A 14 42.38 18.60 -84.31
C PRO A 14 43.87 18.24 -84.23
N SER A 15 44.71 18.97 -84.97
CA SER A 15 46.17 18.81 -84.99
C SER A 15 46.74 19.06 -83.59
N VAL A 16 46.94 18.00 -82.82
CA VAL A 16 47.63 18.09 -81.53
C VAL A 16 49.11 18.32 -81.82
N ASP A 17 49.60 19.49 -81.45
CA ASP A 17 51.01 19.87 -81.52
C ASP A 17 51.89 18.77 -80.84
N PRO A 18 52.79 18.10 -81.57
CA PRO A 18 53.56 16.96 -81.05
C PRO A 18 54.43 17.34 -79.84
N ALA A 19 54.84 18.60 -79.73
CA ALA A 19 55.56 19.10 -78.56
C ALA A 19 54.65 19.20 -77.31
N ALA A 20 53.38 19.56 -77.49
CA ALA A 20 52.39 19.60 -76.41
C ALA A 20 52.00 18.19 -75.94
N ALA A 21 51.90 17.22 -76.86
CA ALA A 21 51.64 15.81 -76.54
C ALA A 21 52.77 15.20 -75.69
N GLN A 22 54.03 15.46 -76.04
CA GLN A 22 55.19 14.98 -75.28
C GLN A 22 55.25 15.59 -73.86
N LYS A 23 55.01 16.91 -73.75
CA LYS A 23 54.96 17.60 -72.46
C LYS A 23 53.83 17.10 -71.56
N ALA A 24 52.67 16.72 -72.15
CA ALA A 24 51.57 16.11 -71.43
C ALA A 24 51.90 14.69 -70.93
N LEU A 25 52.61 13.89 -71.72
CA LEU A 25 53.09 12.56 -71.33
C LEU A 25 54.08 12.65 -70.16
N ASP A 26 55.05 13.56 -70.23
CA ASP A 26 56.03 13.77 -69.16
C ASP A 26 55.37 14.25 -67.87
N LYS A 27 54.38 15.15 -67.97
CA LYS A 27 53.58 15.59 -66.83
C LYS A 27 52.82 14.41 -66.20
N LYS A 28 52.20 13.55 -67.02
CA LYS A 28 51.51 12.33 -66.58
C LYS A 28 52.47 11.33 -65.93
N MET A 29 53.69 11.21 -66.45
CA MET A 29 54.71 10.31 -65.91
C MET A 29 55.23 10.82 -64.54
N LYS A 30 55.50 12.12 -64.42
CA LYS A 30 55.83 12.77 -63.14
C LYS A 30 54.71 12.64 -62.11
N GLN A 31 53.45 12.83 -62.52
CA GLN A 31 52.29 12.64 -61.66
C GLN A 31 52.18 11.20 -61.14
N ARG A 32 52.41 10.19 -62.00
CA ARG A 32 52.41 8.78 -61.59
C ARG A 32 53.52 8.46 -60.58
N LEU A 33 54.73 9.00 -60.79
CA LEU A 33 55.85 8.81 -59.86
C LEU A 33 55.56 9.48 -58.51
N TYR A 34 55.00 10.69 -58.52
CA TYR A 34 54.59 11.40 -57.30
C TYR A 34 53.50 10.63 -56.54
N ILE A 35 52.44 10.17 -57.23
CA ILE A 35 51.37 9.38 -56.61
C ILE A 35 51.94 8.10 -55.99
N ARG A 36 52.83 7.37 -56.69
CA ARG A 36 53.46 6.17 -56.14
C ARG A 36 54.31 6.46 -54.89
N LYS A 37 55.07 7.56 -54.91
CA LYS A 37 55.88 7.99 -53.76
C LYS A 37 54.98 8.29 -52.56
N MET A 38 53.93 9.08 -52.77
CA MET A 38 52.99 9.44 -51.70
C MET A 38 52.22 8.22 -51.17
N MET A 39 51.78 7.32 -52.03
CA MET A 39 51.13 6.07 -51.62
C MET A 39 52.05 5.16 -50.80
N ARG A 40 53.36 5.19 -51.04
CA ARG A 40 54.32 4.46 -50.20
C ARG A 40 54.41 5.09 -48.82
N ILE A 41 54.54 6.42 -48.75
CA ILE A 41 54.62 7.17 -47.49
C ILE A 41 53.38 6.92 -46.63
N TYR A 42 52.17 7.04 -47.20
CA TYR A 42 50.95 6.78 -46.45
C TYR A 42 50.83 5.34 -45.95
N ARG A 43 51.28 4.34 -46.74
CA ARG A 43 51.29 2.95 -46.29
C ARG A 43 52.25 2.74 -45.12
N ASP A 44 53.41 3.37 -45.16
CA ASP A 44 54.40 3.29 -44.09
C ASP A 44 53.90 4.01 -42.82
N GLU A 45 53.30 5.19 -42.96
CA GLU A 45 52.66 5.92 -41.84
C GLU A 45 51.52 5.09 -41.22
N HIS A 46 50.62 4.53 -42.03
CA HIS A 46 49.56 3.66 -41.55
C HIS A 46 50.09 2.43 -40.82
N ARG A 47 51.17 1.82 -41.34
CA ARG A 47 51.84 0.69 -40.68
C ARG A 47 52.40 1.11 -39.32
N GLN A 48 53.11 2.23 -39.25
CA GLN A 48 53.70 2.74 -38.00
C GLN A 48 52.62 3.10 -36.97
N CYS A 49 51.53 3.77 -37.38
CA CYS A 49 50.40 4.06 -36.51
C CYS A 49 49.77 2.77 -35.96
N ARG A 50 49.60 1.75 -36.80
CA ARG A 50 49.06 0.46 -36.37
C ARG A 50 49.99 -0.24 -35.37
N GLU A 51 51.29 -0.25 -35.62
CA GLU A 51 52.28 -0.83 -34.71
C GLU A 51 52.31 -0.09 -33.36
N TYR A 52 52.18 1.23 -33.36
CA TYR A 52 52.06 2.03 -32.14
C TYR A 52 50.80 1.67 -31.34
N LEU A 53 49.64 1.61 -31.99
CA LEU A 53 48.38 1.27 -31.33
C LEU A 53 48.41 -0.14 -30.72
N ILE A 54 49.00 -1.12 -31.42
CA ILE A 54 49.16 -2.48 -30.89
C ILE A 54 50.00 -2.47 -29.62
N LYS A 55 51.18 -1.83 -29.65
CA LYS A 55 52.04 -1.73 -28.47
C LYS A 55 51.33 -1.04 -27.30
N ARG A 56 50.54 0.00 -27.59
CA ARG A 56 49.80 0.72 -26.55
C ARG A 56 48.67 -0.10 -25.96
N ILE A 57 47.98 -0.91 -26.77
CA ILE A 57 46.97 -1.86 -26.30
C ILE A 57 47.63 -2.89 -25.38
N ASP A 58 48.77 -3.46 -25.76
CA ASP A 58 49.48 -4.44 -24.93
C ASP A 58 49.91 -3.82 -23.59
N GLU A 59 50.48 -2.62 -23.62
CA GLU A 59 50.90 -1.89 -22.41
C GLU A 59 49.72 -1.61 -21.47
N LEU A 60 48.61 -1.09 -22.00
CA LEU A 60 47.41 -0.79 -21.21
C LEU A 60 46.78 -2.07 -20.65
N SER A 61 46.79 -3.16 -21.42
CA SER A 61 46.28 -4.46 -20.99
C SER A 61 47.06 -5.01 -19.79
N VAL A 62 48.39 -4.88 -19.82
CA VAL A 62 49.26 -5.27 -18.70
C VAL A 62 48.99 -4.41 -17.47
N GLN A 63 48.84 -3.08 -17.63
CA GLN A 63 48.52 -2.18 -16.52
C GLN A 63 47.17 -2.51 -15.88
N LEU A 64 46.17 -2.82 -16.69
CA LEU A 64 44.83 -3.20 -16.22
C LEU A 64 44.87 -4.54 -15.47
N ALA A 65 45.56 -5.53 -16.01
CA ALA A 65 45.74 -6.83 -15.37
C ALA A 65 46.42 -6.70 -14.00
N GLU A 66 47.43 -5.84 -13.88
CA GLU A 66 48.13 -5.60 -12.62
C GLU A 66 47.26 -4.87 -11.59
N LEU A 67 46.47 -3.88 -12.01
CA LEU A 67 45.51 -3.20 -11.13
C LEU A 67 44.44 -4.16 -10.62
N VAL A 68 43.90 -5.01 -11.50
CA VAL A 68 42.93 -6.04 -11.13
C VAL A 68 43.55 -7.03 -10.14
N ARG A 69 44.76 -7.53 -10.41
CA ARG A 69 45.47 -8.45 -9.50
C ARG A 69 45.75 -7.84 -8.13
N ARG A 70 46.23 -6.59 -8.08
CA ARG A 70 46.45 -5.85 -6.82
C ARG A 70 45.16 -5.66 -6.04
N SER A 71 44.06 -5.38 -6.72
CA SER A 71 42.74 -5.26 -6.07
C SER A 71 42.26 -6.60 -5.50
N SER A 72 42.53 -7.72 -6.18
CA SER A 72 42.16 -9.08 -5.75
C SER A 72 42.90 -9.50 -4.47
N VAL A 73 44.23 -9.35 -4.43
CA VAL A 73 45.05 -9.71 -3.26
C VAL A 73 44.64 -8.88 -2.02
N ARG A 74 44.29 -7.62 -2.23
CA ARG A 74 43.79 -6.75 -1.15
C ARG A 74 42.38 -7.15 -0.69
N LYS A 75 41.57 -7.74 -1.57
CA LYS A 75 40.24 -8.27 -1.26
C LYS A 75 40.32 -9.59 -0.46
N GLU A 76 41.26 -10.47 -0.81
CA GLU A 76 41.49 -11.76 -0.10
C GLU A 76 42.05 -11.58 1.32
N SER A 77 42.81 -10.49 1.56
CA SER A 77 43.36 -10.14 2.88
C SER A 77 42.44 -9.22 3.71
N SER A 78 41.33 -8.76 3.14
CA SER A 78 40.39 -7.90 3.84
C SER A 78 39.32 -8.72 4.54
N THR A 79 39.25 -8.59 5.86
CA THR A 79 38.12 -9.08 6.66
C THR A 79 36.89 -8.17 6.54
N MET A 80 36.99 -7.05 5.81
CA MET A 80 35.90 -6.10 5.60
C MET A 80 35.18 -6.37 4.28
N LEU A 81 33.85 -6.43 4.35
CA LEU A 81 32.97 -6.44 3.19
C LEU A 81 33.25 -5.21 2.31
N SER A 82 33.06 -5.35 0.99
CA SER A 82 33.23 -4.21 0.11
C SER A 82 32.15 -3.16 0.40
N TRP A 83 32.46 -1.88 0.25
CA TRP A 83 31.46 -0.81 0.43
C TRP A 83 30.26 -0.96 -0.52
N ARG A 84 30.45 -1.62 -1.67
CA ARG A 84 29.34 -2.03 -2.53
C ARG A 84 28.41 -3.00 -1.81
N ASP A 85 28.96 -4.07 -1.23
CA ASP A 85 28.17 -5.08 -0.52
C ASP A 85 27.52 -4.50 0.73
N VAL A 86 28.23 -3.64 1.47
CA VAL A 86 27.68 -2.90 2.62
C VAL A 86 26.53 -1.98 2.19
N SER A 87 26.69 -1.24 1.09
CA SER A 87 25.62 -0.38 0.58
C SER A 87 24.40 -1.15 0.08
N HIS A 88 24.61 -2.33 -0.49
CA HIS A 88 23.53 -3.24 -0.89
C HIS A 88 22.79 -3.78 0.32
N ALA A 89 23.50 -4.30 1.33
CA ALA A 89 22.90 -4.79 2.57
C ALA A 89 22.08 -3.69 3.27
N ILE A 90 22.61 -2.46 3.36
CA ILE A 90 21.88 -1.32 3.94
C ILE A 90 20.64 -0.99 3.11
N HIS A 91 20.71 -1.07 1.79
CA HIS A 91 19.56 -0.80 0.94
C HIS A 91 18.47 -1.86 1.10
N GLU A 92 18.86 -3.14 1.19
CA GLU A 92 17.95 -4.25 1.48
C GLU A 92 17.28 -4.09 2.86
N ASP A 93 18.05 -3.76 3.89
CA ASP A 93 17.53 -3.50 5.23
C ASP A 93 16.55 -2.31 5.25
N LEU A 94 16.87 -1.23 4.52
CA LEU A 94 15.97 -0.08 4.39
C LEU A 94 14.66 -0.45 3.68
N GLN A 95 14.72 -1.27 2.63
CA GLN A 95 13.53 -1.75 1.95
C GLN A 95 12.69 -2.67 2.85
N ALA A 96 13.33 -3.56 3.62
CA ALA A 96 12.65 -4.41 4.58
C ALA A 96 11.95 -3.57 5.66
N CYS A 97 12.67 -2.61 6.25
CA CYS A 97 12.12 -1.67 7.24
C CYS A 97 10.96 -0.84 6.67
N ALA A 98 11.04 -0.41 5.41
CA ALA A 98 9.96 0.31 4.75
C ALA A 98 8.71 -0.57 4.56
N GLY A 99 8.89 -1.83 4.18
CA GLY A 99 7.81 -2.81 4.08
C GLY A 99 7.14 -3.08 5.43
N ASP A 100 7.93 -3.29 6.49
CA ASP A 100 7.42 -3.47 7.84
C ASP A 100 6.65 -2.23 8.33
N ASN A 101 7.18 -1.03 8.09
CA ASN A 101 6.52 0.21 8.46
C ASN A 101 5.17 0.38 7.72
N GLN A 102 5.12 0.05 6.43
CA GLN A 102 3.87 0.06 5.66
C GLN A 102 2.85 -0.94 6.21
N GLY A 103 3.31 -2.13 6.62
CA GLY A 103 2.47 -3.15 7.28
C GLY A 103 1.89 -2.63 8.60
N LEU A 104 2.72 -2.03 9.45
CA LEU A 104 2.31 -1.43 10.71
C LEU A 104 1.35 -0.26 10.51
N GLU A 105 1.60 0.62 9.54
CA GLU A 105 0.70 1.73 9.21
C GLU A 105 -0.69 1.23 8.78
N SER A 106 -0.72 0.15 7.97
CA SER A 106 -1.96 -0.50 7.55
C SER A 106 -2.71 -1.08 8.76
N GLN A 107 -2.00 -1.75 9.66
CA GLN A 107 -2.57 -2.31 10.89
C GLN A 107 -3.10 -1.21 11.83
N VAL A 108 -2.38 -0.11 11.98
CA VAL A 108 -2.84 1.07 12.74
C VAL A 108 -4.09 1.68 12.10
N GLY A 109 -4.14 1.77 10.77
CA GLY A 109 -5.34 2.19 10.05
C GLY A 109 -6.55 1.30 10.34
N ALA A 110 -6.37 -0.02 10.30
CA ALA A 110 -7.40 -0.99 10.63
C ALA A 110 -7.90 -0.82 12.08
N TYR A 111 -7.01 -0.71 13.07
CA TYR A 111 -7.41 -0.50 14.47
C TYR A 111 -8.11 0.84 14.69
N ARG A 112 -7.69 1.92 14.02
CA ARG A 112 -8.38 3.21 14.09
C ARG A 112 -9.81 3.12 13.55
N ASN A 113 -10.00 2.44 12.43
CA ASN A 113 -11.32 2.20 11.86
C ASN A 113 -12.19 1.37 12.80
N LEU A 114 -11.63 0.31 13.38
CA LEU A 114 -12.30 -0.52 14.36
C LEU A 114 -12.74 0.29 15.59
N LEU A 115 -11.83 1.07 16.19
CA LEU A 115 -12.13 1.93 17.31
C LEU A 115 -13.22 2.95 16.97
N GLY A 116 -13.16 3.58 15.80
CA GLY A 116 -14.18 4.52 15.34
C GLY A 116 -15.56 3.87 15.17
N ASN A 117 -15.60 2.64 14.66
CA ASN A 117 -16.83 1.85 14.54
C ASN A 117 -17.38 1.46 15.92
N MET A 118 -16.53 0.97 16.82
CA MET A 118 -16.90 0.66 18.21
C MET A 118 -17.44 1.89 18.93
N GLN A 119 -16.76 3.04 18.85
CA GLN A 119 -17.17 4.30 19.48
C GLN A 119 -18.53 4.80 18.96
N ARG A 120 -18.71 4.87 17.63
CA ARG A 120 -19.98 5.28 17.01
C ARG A 120 -21.13 4.37 17.44
N TRP A 121 -20.88 3.06 17.50
CA TRP A 121 -21.88 2.10 17.91
C TRP A 121 -22.18 2.19 19.42
N VAL A 122 -21.17 2.27 20.27
CA VAL A 122 -21.31 2.47 21.72
C VAL A 122 -22.15 3.71 21.99
N ALA A 123 -21.86 4.83 21.32
CA ALA A 123 -22.65 6.06 21.43
C ALA A 123 -24.11 5.89 20.96
N SER A 124 -24.39 4.95 20.04
CA SER A 124 -25.75 4.66 19.58
C SER A 124 -26.51 3.67 20.46
N SER A 125 -25.81 2.70 21.05
CA SER A 125 -26.38 1.63 21.88
C SER A 125 -26.58 2.10 23.31
N ILE A 126 -25.65 2.92 23.80
CA ILE A 126 -25.66 3.46 25.15
C ILE A 126 -26.48 4.73 25.12
N THR A 127 -27.46 4.73 26.01
CA THR A 127 -28.52 5.71 26.11
C THR A 127 -27.97 7.14 26.11
N PRO A 128 -28.26 7.97 25.08
CA PRO A 128 -27.67 9.31 24.98
C PRO A 128 -28.08 10.29 26.10
N HIS A 129 -29.05 9.91 26.93
CA HIS A 129 -29.61 10.74 28.00
C HIS A 129 -29.10 10.39 29.41
N THR A 130 -28.19 9.40 29.56
CA THR A 130 -27.76 8.99 30.90
C THR A 130 -26.64 9.83 31.49
N ASN A 131 -26.00 10.69 30.67
CA ASN A 131 -24.78 11.45 31.00
C ASN A 131 -23.75 10.60 31.77
N GLU A 132 -23.66 9.32 31.40
CA GLU A 132 -22.78 8.37 32.06
C GLU A 132 -21.39 8.43 31.47
N PHE A 133 -20.39 8.50 32.34
CA PHE A 133 -19.02 8.35 31.92
C PHE A 133 -18.73 6.88 31.62
N MET A 134 -18.04 6.63 30.51
CA MET A 134 -17.67 5.29 30.09
C MET A 134 -16.29 5.26 29.46
N SER A 135 -15.36 4.62 30.17
CA SER A 135 -14.16 4.03 29.58
C SER A 135 -14.46 2.57 29.26
N PHE A 136 -13.99 2.07 28.11
CA PHE A 136 -14.21 0.67 27.76
C PHE A 136 -12.95 0.03 27.18
N LEU A 137 -12.80 -1.26 27.46
CA LEU A 137 -11.87 -2.16 26.80
C LEU A 137 -12.67 -3.00 25.81
N GLY A 138 -12.30 -2.93 24.54
CA GLY A 138 -12.93 -3.68 23.46
C GLY A 138 -11.96 -4.68 22.84
N GLY A 139 -12.46 -5.83 22.42
CA GLY A 139 -11.72 -6.83 21.65
C GLY A 139 -12.58 -7.41 20.54
N GLU A 140 -11.93 -7.79 19.45
CA GLU A 140 -12.52 -8.49 18.31
C GLU A 140 -12.04 -9.95 18.30
N PHE A 141 -12.96 -10.88 18.04
CA PHE A 141 -12.74 -12.31 18.07
C PHE A 141 -13.42 -12.92 16.85
N HIS A 142 -12.67 -13.67 16.06
CA HIS A 142 -13.20 -14.34 14.88
C HIS A 142 -13.50 -15.81 15.23
N ASP A 143 -14.68 -16.30 14.84
CA ASP A 143 -15.11 -17.69 15.00
C ASP A 143 -15.47 -18.25 13.60
N GLY A 144 -14.42 -18.56 12.84
CA GLY A 144 -14.52 -18.86 11.41
C GLY A 144 -14.58 -17.62 10.52
N PRO A 145 -14.75 -17.79 9.20
CA PRO A 145 -14.62 -16.71 8.22
C PRO A 145 -15.83 -15.79 8.12
N ASP A 146 -16.93 -16.10 8.82
CA ASP A 146 -18.23 -15.42 8.66
C ASP A 146 -18.81 -14.92 9.98
N LYS A 147 -18.04 -14.97 11.07
CA LYS A 147 -18.54 -14.61 12.40
C LYS A 147 -17.48 -13.86 13.17
N VAL A 148 -17.77 -12.58 13.38
CA VAL A 148 -16.99 -11.70 14.22
C VAL A 148 -17.77 -11.46 15.51
N MET A 149 -17.17 -11.82 16.63
CA MET A 149 -17.64 -11.48 17.95
C MET A 149 -16.82 -10.32 18.48
N PHE A 150 -17.49 -9.33 19.03
CA PHE A 150 -16.83 -8.27 19.75
C PHE A 150 -17.29 -8.27 21.19
N VAL A 151 -16.32 -8.09 22.06
CA VAL A 151 -16.51 -8.08 23.50
C VAL A 151 -16.07 -6.73 24.03
N ILE A 152 -16.94 -6.08 24.78
CA ILE A 152 -16.66 -4.79 25.40
C ILE A 152 -16.89 -4.91 26.90
N GLN A 153 -15.91 -4.48 27.68
CA GLN A 153 -15.97 -4.37 29.13
C GLN A 153 -15.79 -2.91 29.53
N GLN A 154 -16.67 -2.38 30.37
CA GLN A 154 -16.47 -1.06 30.96
C GLN A 154 -15.33 -1.10 31.99
N ILE A 155 -14.40 -0.14 31.89
CA ILE A 155 -13.40 0.14 32.92
C ILE A 155 -14.04 1.15 33.87
N VAL A 156 -14.28 0.72 35.11
CA VAL A 156 -14.96 1.52 36.15
C VAL A 156 -13.94 2.29 37.00
N ASP A 157 -12.72 1.76 37.12
CA ASP A 157 -11.64 2.41 37.85
C ASP A 157 -10.36 2.33 37.02
N ASP A 158 -9.83 3.49 36.65
CA ASP A 158 -8.63 3.64 35.83
C ASP A 158 -7.75 4.70 36.47
N GLU A 159 -6.72 4.29 37.20
CA GLU A 159 -5.82 5.18 37.94
C GLU A 159 -5.24 6.34 37.11
N THR A 160 -5.25 6.24 35.77
CA THR A 160 -4.80 7.30 34.86
C THR A 160 -5.79 8.48 34.72
N GLN A 161 -7.07 8.34 35.08
CA GLN A 161 -8.08 9.42 34.95
C GLN A 161 -8.57 9.99 36.28
N THR A 162 -7.67 10.68 36.97
CA THR A 162 -7.90 11.32 38.28
C THR A 162 -9.10 12.27 38.38
N LYS A 163 -9.59 12.83 37.26
CA LYS A 163 -10.67 13.84 37.26
C LYS A 163 -12.08 13.28 37.09
N HIS A 164 -12.24 12.03 36.64
CA HIS A 164 -13.53 11.54 36.11
C HIS A 164 -14.13 10.33 36.84
N HIS A 165 -13.35 9.56 37.61
CA HIS A 165 -13.81 8.26 38.12
C HIS A 165 -14.89 8.29 39.17
N HIS A 166 -14.90 9.31 40.02
CA HIS A 166 -15.79 9.31 41.18
C HIS A 166 -16.92 10.33 41.10
N HIS A 167 -16.85 11.31 40.20
CA HIS A 167 -17.86 12.37 40.12
C HIS A 167 -18.95 12.11 39.09
N HIS A 168 -18.69 11.26 38.10
CA HIS A 168 -19.66 10.91 37.07
C HIS A 168 -20.41 9.65 37.43
N ARG A 169 -21.64 9.54 36.92
CA ARG A 169 -22.40 8.31 37.01
C ARG A 169 -21.76 7.23 36.13
N GLN A 170 -21.50 6.08 36.72
CA GLN A 170 -20.91 4.92 36.06
C GLN A 170 -21.64 3.65 36.47
N ARG A 171 -21.36 2.53 35.80
CA ARG A 171 -21.81 1.19 36.24
C ARG A 171 -20.91 0.13 35.61
N ASN A 172 -20.84 -1.06 36.18
CA ASN A 172 -20.10 -2.15 35.55
C ASN A 172 -20.96 -2.76 34.42
N ARG A 173 -20.40 -2.87 33.21
CA ARG A 173 -21.10 -3.43 32.05
C ARG A 173 -20.20 -4.29 31.20
N LYS A 174 -20.78 -5.36 30.67
CA LYS A 174 -20.23 -6.21 29.62
C LYS A 174 -21.19 -6.27 28.45
N PHE A 175 -20.65 -6.16 27.24
CA PHE A 175 -21.39 -6.32 26.00
C PHE A 175 -20.72 -7.39 25.14
N TRP A 176 -21.55 -8.24 24.54
CA TRP A 176 -21.14 -9.12 23.46
C TRP A 176 -22.00 -8.83 22.25
N PHE A 177 -21.36 -8.68 21.10
CA PHE A 177 -22.06 -8.62 19.84
C PHE A 177 -21.47 -9.57 18.82
N VAL A 178 -22.35 -10.17 18.02
CA VAL A 178 -21.95 -11.02 16.90
C VAL A 178 -22.40 -10.34 15.61
N GLN A 179 -21.43 -9.96 14.79
CA GLN A 179 -21.61 -9.47 13.43
C GLN A 179 -21.20 -10.58 12.47
N PRO A 180 -21.93 -10.81 11.37
CA PRO A 180 -21.41 -11.63 10.28
C PRO A 180 -20.14 -10.98 9.72
N ASP A 181 -19.09 -11.76 9.53
CA ASP A 181 -17.85 -11.27 8.92
C ASP A 181 -18.13 -10.79 7.50
N LEU A 182 -17.61 -9.61 7.17
CA LEU A 182 -17.81 -8.96 5.87
C LEU A 182 -16.60 -9.13 4.95
N SER A 183 -15.44 -9.56 5.47
CA SER A 183 -14.23 -9.68 4.65
C SER A 183 -14.30 -10.87 3.70
N SER A 184 -14.89 -12.00 4.11
CA SER A 184 -15.10 -13.17 3.25
C SER A 184 -16.13 -12.93 2.14
N SER A 185 -17.10 -12.04 2.40
CA SER A 185 -18.22 -11.76 1.49
C SER A 185 -17.87 -10.71 0.41
N LEU A 186 -16.86 -9.88 0.66
CA LEU A 186 -16.38 -8.87 -0.29
C LEU A 186 -15.53 -9.48 -1.41
N GLU A 187 -14.70 -10.50 -1.12
CA GLU A 187 -13.88 -11.16 -2.15
C GLU A 187 -14.72 -11.92 -3.19
N GLN A 188 -15.92 -12.37 -2.82
CA GLN A 188 -16.85 -13.07 -3.72
C GLN A 188 -17.83 -12.15 -4.47
N ALA A 189 -17.89 -10.87 -4.10
CA ALA A 189 -18.81 -9.89 -4.69
C ALA A 189 -18.32 -9.28 -6.02
N HIS A 190 -17.08 -9.58 -6.45
CA HIS A 190 -16.45 -8.94 -7.61
C HIS A 190 -16.85 -9.48 -9.00
N HIS A 191 -17.81 -10.41 -9.11
CA HIS A 191 -18.25 -10.90 -10.43
C HIS A 191 -19.69 -10.63 -10.83
N ASP A 192 -20.59 -10.26 -9.91
CA ASP A 192 -21.96 -9.90 -10.30
C ASP A 192 -22.70 -9.13 -9.21
N GLY A 193 -22.22 -7.95 -8.82
CA GLY A 193 -23.01 -6.83 -8.24
C GLY A 193 -24.02 -7.11 -7.12
N ARG A 194 -23.95 -8.25 -6.42
CA ARG A 194 -24.83 -8.64 -5.32
C ARG A 194 -23.97 -9.20 -4.21
N VAL A 195 -23.69 -8.34 -3.23
CA VAL A 195 -23.20 -8.77 -1.91
C VAL A 195 -24.29 -9.70 -1.34
N GLU A 196 -24.01 -11.00 -1.29
CA GLU A 196 -24.91 -11.99 -0.71
C GLU A 196 -24.90 -11.84 0.81
N MET A 197 -25.68 -10.85 1.29
CA MET A 197 -26.09 -10.75 2.67
C MET A 197 -26.88 -12.01 3.01
N ARG A 198 -26.36 -12.85 3.92
CA ARG A 198 -27.05 -14.09 4.35
C ARG A 198 -28.54 -13.81 4.62
N PRO A 199 -29.47 -14.43 3.87
CA PRO A 199 -30.87 -14.07 3.92
C PRO A 199 -31.48 -14.32 5.30
N GLN A 200 -32.08 -13.29 5.89
CA GLN A 200 -33.32 -13.51 6.60
C GLN A 200 -34.34 -13.97 5.54
N PRO A 201 -35.14 -15.04 5.76
CA PRO A 201 -36.09 -15.54 4.76
C PRO A 201 -37.07 -14.48 4.24
N VAL A 202 -37.19 -13.36 4.96
CA VAL A 202 -37.98 -12.19 4.59
C VAL A 202 -37.19 -10.94 4.99
N GLY A 203 -36.59 -10.23 4.04
CA GLY A 203 -36.23 -8.80 4.24
C GLY A 203 -34.77 -8.40 4.52
N GLY A 204 -33.77 -9.03 3.91
CA GLY A 204 -32.50 -8.38 3.52
C GLY A 204 -31.70 -7.60 4.60
N GLY A 205 -31.81 -7.95 5.88
CA GLY A 205 -31.13 -7.23 6.98
C GLY A 205 -29.95 -8.00 7.58
N THR A 206 -28.98 -7.26 8.12
CA THR A 206 -27.87 -7.81 8.91
C THR A 206 -28.35 -8.26 10.29
N TYR A 207 -28.13 -9.53 10.63
CA TYR A 207 -28.52 -10.09 11.92
C TYR A 207 -27.44 -9.83 12.99
N ILE A 208 -27.73 -8.91 13.90
CA ILE A 208 -26.90 -8.64 15.09
C ILE A 208 -27.49 -9.38 16.29
N ARG A 209 -26.70 -10.24 16.94
CA ARG A 209 -26.97 -10.73 18.31
C ARG A 209 -26.30 -9.80 19.30
N TYR A 210 -27.03 -9.45 20.36
CA TYR A 210 -26.59 -8.55 21.40
C TYR A 210 -26.90 -9.16 22.76
N ILE A 211 -25.89 -9.24 23.62
CA ILE A 211 -26.03 -9.59 25.03
C ILE A 211 -25.38 -8.47 25.82
N ALA A 212 -26.08 -7.97 26.84
CA ALA A 212 -25.54 -7.01 27.78
C ALA A 212 -25.82 -7.45 29.20
N ILE A 213 -24.81 -7.30 30.05
CA ILE A 213 -24.92 -7.49 31.49
C ILE A 213 -24.48 -6.17 32.11
N CYS A 214 -25.32 -5.59 32.96
CA CYS A 214 -25.07 -4.31 33.60
C CYS A 214 -25.39 -4.40 35.10
N THR A 215 -24.56 -3.78 35.94
CA THR A 215 -24.89 -3.55 37.36
C THR A 215 -25.73 -2.28 37.52
N GLN A 216 -26.21 -2.06 38.74
CA GLN A 216 -26.74 -0.76 39.14
C GLN A 216 -25.65 0.33 39.01
N SER A 217 -26.12 1.56 38.84
CA SER A 217 -25.26 2.73 38.74
C SER A 217 -24.61 3.08 40.06
N LEU A 218 -23.41 3.63 39.97
CA LEU A 218 -22.59 4.12 41.05
C LEU A 218 -22.10 5.52 40.70
N ALA A 219 -22.08 6.42 41.68
CA ALA A 219 -21.31 7.66 41.64
C ALA A 219 -20.85 7.98 43.06
N GLN A 220 -19.68 8.58 43.23
CA GLN A 220 -19.17 9.03 44.54
C GLN A 220 -19.21 7.95 45.63
N GLY A 221 -18.97 6.68 45.26
CA GLY A 221 -19.02 5.54 46.18
C GLY A 221 -20.43 5.12 46.64
N ARG A 222 -21.50 5.77 46.16
CA ARG A 222 -22.88 5.36 46.43
C ARG A 222 -23.52 4.71 45.22
N TYR A 223 -24.32 3.69 45.47
CA TYR A 223 -25.18 3.12 44.46
C TYR A 223 -26.48 3.91 44.31
N PHE A 224 -27.03 3.86 43.10
CA PHE A 224 -28.32 4.46 42.78
C PHE A 224 -29.44 3.51 43.20
N THR A 225 -30.52 4.07 43.72
CA THR A 225 -31.78 3.36 44.00
C THR A 225 -32.50 2.98 42.70
N LEU A 226 -33.47 2.07 42.78
CA LEU A 226 -34.27 1.65 41.63
C LEU A 226 -35.06 2.83 41.03
N GLU A 227 -35.52 3.75 41.87
CA GLU A 227 -36.25 4.95 41.48
C GLU A 227 -35.33 5.96 40.78
N GLU A 228 -34.12 6.17 41.32
CA GLU A 228 -33.13 7.02 40.65
C GLU A 228 -32.71 6.41 39.30
N GLU A 229 -32.52 5.09 39.20
CA GLU A 229 -32.30 4.38 37.94
C GLU A 229 -33.46 4.61 36.96
N ALA A 230 -34.70 4.40 37.40
CA ALA A 230 -35.89 4.53 36.57
C ALA A 230 -36.10 5.95 36.05
N SER A 231 -35.87 6.95 36.90
CA SER A 231 -36.04 8.38 36.56
C SER A 231 -35.18 8.79 35.36
N VAL A 232 -33.97 8.24 35.26
CA VAL A 232 -33.05 8.48 34.14
C VAL A 232 -33.62 7.98 32.82
N PHE A 233 -34.39 6.89 32.85
CA PHE A 233 -35.08 6.36 31.67
C PHE A 233 -36.50 6.92 31.50
N GLY A 234 -36.81 8.03 32.20
CA GLY A 234 -38.11 8.69 32.15
C GLY A 234 -39.25 7.85 32.73
N LEU A 235 -38.95 6.91 33.64
CA LEU A 235 -39.94 6.10 34.35
C LEU A 235 -40.05 6.58 35.79
N ASP A 236 -41.25 6.99 36.19
CA ASP A 236 -41.57 7.26 37.58
C ASP A 236 -42.05 5.97 38.27
N LEU A 237 -41.42 5.65 39.40
CA LEU A 237 -41.75 4.50 40.25
C LEU A 237 -42.30 4.92 41.62
N SER A 238 -42.47 6.23 41.89
CA SER A 238 -42.91 6.75 43.18
C SER A 238 -44.26 6.18 43.64
N THR A 239 -45.16 5.93 42.69
CA THR A 239 -46.50 5.37 42.95
C THR A 239 -46.56 3.84 42.80
N CYS A 240 -45.45 3.18 42.50
CA CYS A 240 -45.38 1.73 42.31
C CYS A 240 -45.11 1.04 43.67
N PRO A 241 -45.84 -0.02 44.05
CA PRO A 241 -45.46 -0.86 45.20
C PRO A 241 -44.05 -1.41 45.04
N ASP A 242 -43.28 -1.48 46.13
CA ASP A 242 -41.87 -1.91 46.12
C ASP A 242 -41.65 -3.26 45.43
N VAL A 243 -42.55 -4.21 45.67
CA VAL A 243 -42.52 -5.57 45.10
C VAL A 243 -42.62 -5.58 43.56
N ASP A 244 -43.18 -4.53 42.97
CA ASP A 244 -43.42 -4.43 41.53
C ASP A 244 -42.40 -3.54 40.81
N LYS A 245 -41.62 -2.74 41.56
CA LYS A 245 -40.69 -1.74 41.00
C LYS A 245 -39.68 -2.36 40.04
N GLU A 246 -39.07 -3.48 40.44
CA GLU A 246 -38.06 -4.18 39.63
C GLU A 246 -38.67 -4.72 38.33
N SER A 247 -39.83 -5.38 38.42
CA SER A 247 -40.54 -5.93 37.25
C SER A 247 -40.94 -4.82 36.26
N ARG A 248 -41.43 -3.69 36.79
CA ARG A 248 -41.84 -2.53 35.99
C ARG A 248 -40.66 -1.86 35.31
N LEU A 249 -39.56 -1.67 36.01
CA LEU A 249 -38.31 -1.17 35.45
C LEU A 249 -37.77 -2.10 34.36
N THR A 250 -37.71 -3.41 34.64
CA THR A 250 -37.22 -4.44 33.70
C THR A 250 -38.04 -4.45 32.40
N THR A 251 -39.37 -4.39 32.51
CA THR A 251 -40.26 -4.35 31.36
C THR A 251 -40.04 -3.08 30.52
N HIS A 252 -39.92 -1.92 31.18
CA HIS A 252 -39.67 -0.64 30.51
C HIS A 252 -38.30 -0.61 29.81
N MET A 253 -37.24 -1.06 30.50
CA MET A 253 -35.89 -1.16 29.92
C MET A 253 -35.87 -2.12 28.73
N THR A 254 -36.51 -3.27 28.86
CA THR A 254 -36.64 -4.26 27.78
C THR A 254 -37.25 -3.60 26.54
N ARG A 255 -38.36 -2.87 26.69
CA ARG A 255 -39.00 -2.13 25.59
C ARG A 255 -38.06 -1.11 24.94
N ILE A 256 -37.33 -0.33 25.73
CA ILE A 256 -36.33 0.64 25.22
C ILE A 256 -35.23 -0.08 24.44
N ILE A 257 -34.70 -1.19 24.95
CA ILE A 257 -33.66 -1.99 24.29
C ILE A 257 -34.17 -2.56 22.97
N TRP A 258 -35.41 -3.06 22.91
CA TRP A 258 -36.01 -3.56 21.65
C TRP A 258 -36.15 -2.46 20.60
N GLN A 259 -36.64 -1.28 20.98
CA GLN A 259 -36.73 -0.13 20.07
C GLN A 259 -35.35 0.31 19.56
N LYS A 260 -34.35 0.34 20.45
CA LYS A 260 -32.97 0.64 20.06
C LYS A 260 -32.38 -0.42 19.14
N ARG A 261 -32.62 -1.71 19.40
CA ARG A 261 -32.13 -2.81 18.57
C ARG A 261 -32.61 -2.64 17.12
N TRP A 262 -33.87 -2.30 16.94
CA TRP A 262 -34.43 -1.99 15.61
C TRP A 262 -33.68 -0.82 14.95
N ASN A 263 -33.47 0.28 15.67
CA ASN A 263 -32.77 1.45 15.16
C ASN A 263 -31.28 1.16 14.85
N CYS A 264 -30.60 0.38 15.70
CA CYS A 264 -29.20 -0.01 15.49
C CYS A 264 -29.07 -0.97 14.30
N GLN A 265 -30.00 -1.93 14.13
CA GLN A 265 -30.04 -2.81 12.95
C GLN A 265 -30.26 -2.01 11.66
N LYS A 266 -31.21 -1.07 11.68
CA LYS A 266 -31.46 -0.17 10.54
C LYS A 266 -30.21 0.65 10.20
N ARG A 267 -29.60 1.30 11.20
CA ARG A 267 -28.42 2.15 11.02
C ARG A 267 -27.19 1.36 10.58
N ALA A 268 -27.02 0.13 11.08
CA ALA A 268 -25.99 -0.78 10.59
C ALA A 268 -26.23 -1.14 9.12
N GLY A 269 -27.47 -1.45 8.73
CA GLY A 269 -27.85 -1.66 7.33
C GLY A 269 -27.56 -0.44 6.44
N ASP A 270 -27.84 0.76 6.92
CA ASP A 270 -27.58 2.02 6.19
C ASP A 270 -26.06 2.27 6.01
N LEU A 271 -25.26 2.06 7.06
CA LEU A 271 -23.80 2.20 7.00
C LEU A 271 -23.17 1.18 6.05
N LEU A 272 -23.65 -0.06 6.07
CA LEU A 272 -23.20 -1.13 5.18
C LEU A 272 -23.54 -0.81 3.72
N SER A 273 -24.72 -0.25 3.48
CA SER A 273 -25.15 0.19 2.15
C SER A 273 -24.27 1.34 1.63
N GLN A 274 -23.83 2.25 2.49
CA GLN A 274 -22.92 3.35 2.14
C GLN A 274 -21.49 2.87 1.84
N SER A 275 -20.97 1.87 2.57
CA SER A 275 -19.64 1.30 2.30
C SER A 275 -19.58 0.52 0.98
N ILE A 276 -20.69 -0.11 0.57
CA ILE A 276 -20.78 -0.84 -0.71
C ILE A 276 -20.76 0.12 -1.90
N VAL A 277 -21.32 1.33 -1.77
CA VAL A 277 -21.37 2.34 -2.86
C VAL A 277 -20.05 3.11 -3.01
N ALA A 278 -19.19 3.09 -2.00
CA ALA A 278 -17.93 3.85 -1.96
C ALA A 278 -16.70 3.07 -2.49
N THR A 279 -16.90 1.85 -3.00
CA THR A 279 -15.85 1.00 -3.60
C THR A 279 -16.13 0.82 -5.09
#